data_AF-F0GK03-F1
#
_entry.id   AF-F0GK03-F1
#
_cell.length_a   1.000
_cell.length_b   1.000
_cell.length_c   1.000
_cell.angle_alpha   90.00
_cell.angle_beta   90.00
_cell.angle_gamma   90.00
#
_symmetry.space_group_name_H-M   'P 1'
#
loop_
_entity.id
_entity.type
_entity.pdbx_description
1 polymer ?
#
loop_
_entity_poly.entity_id
_entity_poly.type
_entity_poly.pdbx_seq_one_letter_code
_entity_poly.pdbx_strand_id
1 'polypeptide(L)'
;HSAVSALVGAAALAAATFADGHLAVSLVCMTIATAMTWAAYTVFWAIPSQYLTGNAAAGGIALINTIGLIGGFLSPTVIGEIRTATGSMQAGLLVIVALMVAGATALIVNRLPVATR
;
A
#
# COMPACT_ATOMS: atom_id res chain seq x y z
N HIS A 1 7.78 11.58 -1.35
CA HIS A 1 7.50 11.19 0.05
C HIS A 1 6.59 9.96 0.13
N SER A 2 5.34 9.97 -0.37
CA SER A 2 4.42 8.80 -0.30
C SER A 2 5.02 7.50 -0.85
N ALA A 3 5.64 7.53 -2.05
CA ALA A 3 6.27 6.34 -2.64
C ALA A 3 7.44 5.77 -1.80
N VAL A 4 8.24 6.65 -1.17
CA VAL A 4 9.35 6.23 -0.31
C VAL A 4 8.79 5.54 0.94
N SER A 5 7.79 6.13 1.59
CA SER A 5 7.12 5.51 2.73
C SER A 5 6.51 4.14 2.36
N ALA A 6 5.87 4.03 1.20
CA ALA A 6 5.32 2.76 0.71
C ALA A 6 6.42 1.70 0.49
N LEU A 7 7.57 2.07 -0.07
CA LEU A 7 8.70 1.15 -0.26
C LEU A 7 9.34 0.71 1.06
N VAL A 8 9.51 1.62 2.02
CA VAL A 8 10.01 1.26 3.36
C VAL A 8 9.02 0.32 4.06
N GLY A 9 7.72 0.60 3.95
CA GLY A 9 6.68 -0.28 4.48
C GLY A 9 6.70 -1.68 3.83
N ALA A 10 6.87 -1.75 2.51
CA ALA A 10 6.97 -3.01 1.77
C ALA A 10 8.21 -3.81 2.19
N ALA A 11 9.37 -3.16 2.32
CA ALA A 11 10.61 -3.80 2.77
C ALA A 11 10.49 -4.32 4.21
N ALA A 12 9.87 -3.55 5.11
CA ALA A 12 9.61 -3.96 6.49
C ALA A 12 8.64 -5.15 6.56
N LEU A 13 7.58 -5.15 5.74
CA LEU A 13 6.63 -6.27 5.67
C LEU A 13 7.27 -7.53 5.07
N ALA A 14 8.13 -7.37 4.06
CA ALA A 14 8.92 -8.47 3.52
C ALA A 14 9.86 -9.05 4.59
N ALA A 15 10.56 -8.21 5.36
CA ALA A 15 11.40 -8.64 6.47
C ALA A 15 10.58 -9.38 7.55
N ALA A 16 9.40 -8.87 7.91
CA ALA A 16 8.49 -9.54 8.86
C ALA A 16 8.06 -10.93 8.36
N THR A 17 7.91 -11.09 7.05
CA THR A 17 7.49 -12.36 6.43
C THR A 17 8.52 -13.48 6.63
N PHE A 18 9.81 -13.14 6.70
CA PHE A 18 10.90 -14.11 6.88
C PHE A 18 11.43 -14.17 8.32
N ALA A 19 10.88 -13.40 9.25
CA ALA A 19 11.30 -13.36 10.65
C ALA A 19 10.68 -14.48 11.53
N ASP A 20 10.38 -15.64 10.92
CA ASP A 20 9.66 -16.70 11.60
C ASP A 20 10.46 -17.24 12.79
N GLY A 21 9.78 -17.52 13.90
CA GLY A 21 10.43 -17.88 15.18
C GLY A 21 11.07 -16.74 15.97
N HIS A 22 11.13 -15.50 15.44
CA HIS A 22 11.70 -14.34 16.12
C HIS A 22 10.66 -13.25 16.42
N LEU A 23 9.85 -13.45 17.47
CA LEU A 23 8.73 -12.55 17.83
C LEU A 23 9.12 -11.06 17.87
N ALA A 24 10.24 -10.73 18.52
CA ALA A 24 10.69 -9.33 18.66
C ALA A 24 10.97 -8.68 17.30
N VAL A 25 11.61 -9.41 16.38
CA VAL A 25 11.93 -8.93 15.03
C VAL A 25 10.63 -8.76 14.24
N SER A 26 9.75 -9.76 14.26
CA SER A 26 8.45 -9.70 13.58
C SER A 26 7.61 -8.51 14.05
N LEU A 27 7.54 -8.25 15.36
CA LEU A 27 6.79 -7.11 15.92
C LEU A 27 7.38 -5.76 15.50
N VAL A 28 8.70 -5.61 15.54
CA VAL A 28 9.37 -4.38 15.09
C VAL A 28 9.14 -4.14 13.60
N CYS A 29 9.35 -5.16 12.77
CA CYS A 29 9.13 -5.07 11.33
C CYS A 29 7.67 -4.78 11.00
N MET A 30 6.71 -5.43 11.67
CA MET A 30 5.28 -5.15 11.48
C MET A 30 4.91 -3.73 11.90
N THR A 31 5.45 -3.23 13.00
CA THR A 31 5.21 -1.86 13.47
C THR A 31 5.71 -0.84 12.45
N ILE A 32 6.92 -1.04 11.93
CA ILE A 32 7.50 -0.19 10.87
C ILE A 32 6.63 -0.27 9.61
N ALA A 33 6.23 -1.48 9.19
CA ALA A 33 5.38 -1.68 8.03
C ALA A 33 4.05 -0.91 8.15
N THR A 34 3.37 -1.02 9.29
CA THR A 34 2.11 -0.31 9.57
C THR A 34 2.32 1.20 9.61
N ALA A 35 3.32 1.70 10.33
CA ALA A 35 3.59 3.13 10.45
C ALA A 35 3.88 3.77 9.09
N MET A 36 4.70 3.10 8.27
CA MET A 36 5.06 3.59 6.94
C MET A 36 3.91 3.50 5.94
N THR A 37 3.03 2.50 6.07
CA THR A 37 1.81 2.40 5.26
C THR A 37 0.85 3.56 5.55
N TRP A 38 0.66 3.90 6.83
CA TRP A 38 -0.12 5.07 7.22
C TRP A 38 0.51 6.38 6.78
N ALA A 39 1.84 6.51 6.88
CA ALA A 39 2.55 7.66 6.34
C ALA A 39 2.41 7.79 4.81
N ALA A 40 2.43 6.68 4.08
CA ALA A 40 2.17 6.68 2.65
C ALA A 40 0.74 7.12 2.33
N TYR A 41 -0.25 6.62 3.09
CA TYR A 41 -1.67 6.95 2.96
C TYR A 41 -1.96 8.43 3.21
N THR A 42 -1.42 9.02 4.28
CA THR A 42 -1.64 10.44 4.59
C THR A 42 -1.08 11.36 3.51
N VAL A 43 0.12 11.06 3.00
CA VAL A 43 0.74 11.85 1.94
C VAL A 43 0.05 11.62 0.59
N PHE A 44 -0.47 10.41 0.34
CA PHE A 44 -1.21 10.09 -0.89
C PHE A 44 -2.42 11.01 -1.06
N TRP A 45 -3.16 11.33 -0.01
CA TRP A 45 -4.35 12.18 -0.11
C TRP A 45 -4.07 13.64 -0.47
N ALA A 46 -2.82 14.10 -0.39
CA ALA A 46 -2.43 15.40 -0.93
C ALA A 46 -2.28 15.41 -2.46
N ILE A 47 -2.29 14.23 -3.12
CA ILE A 47 -2.06 14.09 -4.55
C ILE A 47 -3.35 14.32 -5.36
N PRO A 48 -4.50 13.66 -5.10
CA PRO A 48 -5.69 13.77 -5.96
C PRO A 48 -6.20 15.21 -6.14
N SER A 49 -6.13 16.04 -5.09
CA SER A 49 -6.56 17.44 -5.15
C SER A 49 -5.69 18.32 -6.04
N GLN A 50 -4.48 17.89 -6.38
CA GLN A 50 -3.62 18.58 -7.35
C GLN A 50 -3.98 18.25 -8.81
N TYR A 51 -4.59 17.09 -9.06
CA TYR A 51 -4.95 16.64 -10.40
C TYR A 51 -6.42 16.86 -10.73
N LEU A 52 -7.29 16.86 -9.71
CA LEU A 52 -8.73 16.95 -9.87
C LEU A 52 -9.24 18.29 -9.35
N THR A 53 -9.78 19.10 -10.25
CA THR A 53 -10.37 20.42 -9.92
C THR A 53 -11.83 20.50 -10.37
N GLY A 54 -12.62 21.34 -9.69
CA GLY A 54 -14.03 21.58 -10.04
C GLY A 54 -14.92 20.34 -9.90
N ASN A 55 -15.98 20.25 -10.70
CA ASN A 55 -16.99 19.17 -10.59
C ASN A 55 -16.42 17.76 -10.80
N ALA A 56 -15.32 17.61 -11.55
CA ALA A 56 -14.67 16.32 -11.77
C ALA A 56 -13.99 15.77 -10.50
N ALA A 57 -13.69 16.62 -9.52
CA ALA A 57 -12.99 16.22 -8.28
C ALA A 57 -13.83 15.31 -7.39
N ALA A 58 -15.12 15.60 -7.22
CA ALA A 58 -16.00 14.77 -6.41
C ALA A 58 -16.07 13.33 -6.95
N GLY A 59 -16.24 13.19 -8.28
CA GLY A 59 -16.30 11.88 -8.94
C GLY A 59 -14.98 11.11 -8.84
N GLY A 60 -13.84 11.77 -9.08
CA GLY A 60 -12.53 11.12 -8.97
C GLY A 60 -12.19 10.68 -7.55
N ILE A 61 -12.49 11.50 -6.54
CA ILE A 61 -12.29 11.15 -5.12
C ILE A 61 -13.22 10.00 -4.69
N ALA A 62 -14.47 9.99 -5.16
CA ALA A 62 -15.40 8.90 -4.91
C ALA A 62 -14.86 7.58 -5.48
N LEU A 63 -14.36 7.60 -6.73
CA LEU A 63 -13.77 6.43 -7.38
C LEU A 63 -12.56 5.89 -6.60
N ILE A 64 -11.66 6.76 -6.14
CA ILE A 64 -10.50 6.38 -5.33
C ILE A 64 -10.96 5.66 -4.04
N ASN A 65 -11.96 6.20 -3.35
CA ASN A 65 -12.51 5.57 -2.14
C ASN A 65 -13.15 4.22 -2.43
N THR A 66 -13.91 4.09 -3.52
CA THR A 66 -14.52 2.82 -3.92
C THR A 66 -13.46 1.76 -4.18
N ILE A 67 -12.38 2.08 -4.89
CA ILE A 67 -11.26 1.14 -5.11
C ILE A 67 -10.60 0.76 -3.78
N GLY A 68 -10.36 1.73 -2.90
CA GLY A 68 -9.79 1.48 -1.57
C GLY A 68 -10.64 0.54 -0.71
N LEU A 69 -11.96 0.74 -0.70
CA LEU A 69 -12.91 -0.10 0.02
C LEU A 69 -12.96 -1.52 -0.55
N ILE A 70 -12.94 -1.67 -1.88
CA ILE A 70 -12.87 -2.98 -2.53
C ILE A 70 -11.58 -3.71 -2.14
N GLY A 71 -10.44 -3.01 -2.17
CA GLY A 71 -9.16 -3.59 -1.74
C GLY A 71 -9.19 -4.03 -0.28
N GLY A 72 -9.72 -3.17 0.61
CA GLY A 72 -9.89 -3.50 2.03
C GLY A 72 -10.79 -4.72 2.25
N PHE A 73 -11.91 -4.81 1.52
CA PHE A 73 -12.86 -5.90 1.60
C PHE A 73 -12.30 -7.22 1.05
N LEU A 74 -11.62 -7.20 -0.10
CA LEU A 74 -11.11 -8.40 -0.76
C LEU A 74 -9.81 -8.93 -0.14
N SER A 75 -9.02 -8.07 0.51
CA SER A 75 -7.70 -8.46 1.03
C SER A 75 -7.70 -9.69 1.94
N PRO A 76 -8.62 -9.88 2.91
CA PRO A 76 -8.60 -11.06 3.78
C PRO A 76 -8.97 -12.33 3.03
N THR A 77 -9.92 -12.25 2.10
CA THR A 77 -10.35 -13.38 1.27
C THR A 77 -9.21 -13.86 0.38
N VAL A 78 -8.55 -12.93 -0.34
CA VAL A 78 -7.41 -13.27 -1.21
C VAL A 78 -6.27 -13.90 -0.40
N ILE A 79 -5.91 -13.32 0.75
CA ILE A 79 -4.86 -13.87 1.63
C ILE A 79 -5.27 -15.25 2.16
N GLY A 80 -6.54 -15.42 2.55
CA GLY A 80 -7.07 -16.69 3.06
C GLY A 80 -7.06 -17.80 2.00
N GLU A 81 -7.47 -17.49 0.77
CA GLU A 81 -7.42 -18.43 -0.35
C GLU A 81 -5.98 -18.82 -0.70
N ILE A 82 -5.06 -17.85 -0.78
CA ILE A 82 -3.64 -18.11 -1.01
C ILE A 82 -3.07 -18.99 0.11
N ARG A 83 -3.38 -18.70 1.37
CA ARG A 83 -2.95 -19.50 2.51
C ARG A 83 -3.48 -20.92 2.43
N THR A 84 -4.74 -21.09 2.01
CA THR A 84 -5.38 -22.41 1.89
C THR A 84 -4.77 -23.22 0.74
N ALA A 85 -4.47 -22.58 -0.40
CA ALA A 85 -3.88 -23.21 -1.57
C ALA A 85 -2.39 -23.55 -1.39
N THR A 86 -1.61 -22.68 -0.74
CA THR A 86 -0.15 -22.83 -0.59
C THR A 86 0.26 -23.46 0.74
N GLY A 87 -0.63 -23.49 1.73
CA GLY A 87 -0.30 -23.85 3.11
C GLY A 87 0.55 -22.80 3.86
N SER A 88 0.88 -21.66 3.23
CA SER A 88 1.81 -20.67 3.77
C SER A 88 1.18 -19.30 3.95
N MET A 89 1.29 -18.75 5.17
CA MET A 89 0.94 -17.35 5.45
C MET A 89 1.90 -16.38 4.75
N GLN A 90 3.16 -16.80 4.55
CA GLN A 90 4.17 -15.97 3.91
C GLN A 90 3.78 -15.61 2.48
N ALA A 91 3.22 -16.56 1.73
CA ALA A 91 2.73 -16.32 0.38
C ALA A 91 1.67 -15.21 0.33
N GLY A 92 0.74 -15.19 1.29
CA GLY A 92 -0.26 -14.13 1.40
C GLY A 92 0.34 -12.76 1.75
N LEU A 93 1.31 -12.71 2.64
CA LEU A 93 2.02 -11.47 2.99
C LEU A 93 2.85 -10.93 1.81
N LEU A 94 3.49 -11.79 1.04
CA LEU A 94 4.25 -11.40 -0.16
C LEU A 94 3.36 -10.79 -1.24
N VAL A 95 2.08 -11.19 -1.33
CA VAL A 95 1.12 -10.52 -2.22
C VAL A 95 0.88 -9.07 -1.79
N ILE A 96 0.77 -8.80 -0.49
CA ILE A 96 0.65 -7.42 0.01
C ILE A 96 1.93 -6.65 -0.32
N VAL A 97 3.11 -7.23 -0.10
CA VAL A 97 4.40 -6.62 -0.46
C VAL A 97 4.42 -6.25 -1.95
N ALA A 98 4.00 -7.17 -2.83
CA ALA A 98 3.95 -6.92 -4.26
C ALA A 98 2.99 -5.77 -4.62
N LEU A 99 1.81 -5.70 -3.99
CA LEU A 99 0.86 -4.60 -4.19
C LEU A 99 1.41 -3.25 -3.71
N MET A 100 2.12 -3.22 -2.58
CA MET A 100 2.77 -2.00 -2.08
C MET A 100 3.87 -1.51 -3.03
N VAL A 101 4.68 -2.43 -3.57
CA VAL A 101 5.71 -2.10 -4.57
C VAL A 101 5.09 -1.62 -5.88
N ALA A 102 4.02 -2.26 -6.35
CA ALA A 102 3.28 -1.84 -7.53
C ALA A 102 2.70 -0.42 -7.36
N GLY A 103 2.07 -0.15 -6.21
CA GLY A 103 1.56 1.17 -5.87
C GLY A 103 2.65 2.24 -5.80
N ALA A 104 3.78 1.94 -5.15
CA ALA A 104 4.93 2.84 -5.11
C ALA A 104 5.50 3.11 -6.51
N THR A 105 5.58 2.08 -7.36
CA THR A 105 6.05 2.21 -8.73
C THR A 105 5.10 3.09 -9.56
N ALA A 106 3.79 2.88 -9.43
CA ALA A 106 2.79 3.74 -10.07
C ALA A 106 2.93 5.21 -9.64
N LEU A 107 3.19 5.47 -8.36
CA LEU A 107 3.44 6.83 -7.85
C LEU A 107 4.74 7.45 -8.40
N ILE A 108 5.79 6.66 -8.59
CA ILE A 108 7.08 7.13 -9.13
C ILE A 108 6.96 7.44 -10.63
N VAL A 109 6.25 6.59 -11.37
CA VAL A 109 6.08 6.74 -12.83
C VAL A 109 5.11 7.88 -13.16
N ASN A 110 4.15 8.17 -12.28
CA ASN A 110 3.23 9.28 -12.45
C ASN A 110 3.97 10.62 -12.32
N ARG A 111 4.39 11.18 -13.46
CA ARG A 111 5.03 12.50 -13.52
C ARG A 111 3.98 13.58 -13.32
N LEU A 112 4.12 14.33 -12.22
CA LEU A 112 3.38 15.58 -12.02
C LEU A 112 3.59 16.48 -13.24
N PRO A 113 2.51 16.99 -13.88
CA PRO A 113 2.64 18.12 -14.79
C PRO A 113 3.31 19.25 -14.01
N VAL A 114 4.50 19.66 -14.42
CA VAL A 114 5.16 20.84 -13.86
C VAL A 114 4.19 21.99 -14.09
N ALA A 115 3.62 22.54 -13.02
CA ALA A 115 2.78 23.71 -13.10
C ALA A 115 3.58 24.82 -13.78
N THR A 116 3.29 25.09 -15.05
CA THR A 116 3.68 26.34 -15.70
C THR A 116 2.96 27.44 -14.94
N ARG A 117 3.72 28.16 -14.12
CA ARG A 117 3.27 29.35 -13.40
C ARG A 117 2.76 30.40 -14.38
#